data_AF-S8E9W8-F1
#
_entry.id   AF-S8E9W8-F1
#
_cell.length_a   1.000
_cell.length_b   1.000
_cell.length_c   1.000
_cell.angle_alpha   90.00
_cell.angle_beta   90.00
_cell.angle_gamma   90.00
#
_symmetry.space_group_name_H-M   'P 1'
#
loop_
_entity.id
_entity.type
_entity.pdbx_description
1 polymer ?
#
loop_
_entity_poly.entity_id
_entity_poly.type
_entity_poly.pdbx_seq_one_letter_code
_entity_poly.pdbx_strand_id
1 'polypeptide(L)'
;LFFVDILNLTYPSCYSRRPTAVAEADPTPKDITAHVRHLAKYVFPRQYGLSHPFIEHERTTFQSHKSPDYSNREEEIKKAGSLKTPNRVKSVLHVLDKLLWKHKKCKYKALLEVVCSSKVRACSRFLLNIDTYRFADQDRGEHDVRQ
;
A
#
# COMPACT_ATOMS: atom_id res chain seq x y z
N LEU A 1 -1.42 12.78 7.54
CA LEU A 1 -2.36 11.74 7.08
C LEU A 1 -1.70 10.90 5.99
N PHE A 2 -0.77 10.03 6.37
CA PHE A 2 -0.22 9.04 5.45
C PHE A 2 -1.08 7.78 5.57
N PHE A 3 -2.25 7.78 4.92
CA PHE A 3 -2.92 6.51 4.69
C PHE A 3 -2.01 5.71 3.75
N VAL A 4 -1.55 4.54 4.21
CA VAL A 4 -0.80 3.61 3.38
C VAL A 4 -1.79 3.06 2.35
N ASP A 5 -1.66 3.50 1.11
CA ASP A 5 -2.45 3.00 -0.01
C ASP A 5 -2.15 1.50 -0.20
N ILE A 6 -3.19 0.67 -0.26
CA ILE A 6 -3.08 -0.78 -0.46
C ILE A 6 -2.29 -1.13 -1.73
N LEU A 7 -2.36 -0.28 -2.76
CA LEU A 7 -1.62 -0.48 -4.00
C LEU A 7 -0.13 -0.24 -3.79
N ASN A 8 0.24 0.76 -2.98
CA ASN A 8 1.64 0.98 -2.63
C ASN A 8 2.18 -0.06 -1.64
N LEU A 9 1.33 -0.68 -0.81
CA LEU A 9 1.70 -1.79 0.05
C LEU A 9 1.98 -3.06 -0.77
N THR A 10 1.12 -3.34 -1.74
CA THR A 10 1.20 -4.57 -2.54
C THR A 10 2.21 -4.46 -3.68
N TYR A 11 2.27 -3.33 -4.37
CA TYR A 11 3.16 -3.11 -5.50
C TYR A 11 3.50 -1.62 -5.65
N PRO A 12 4.56 -1.14 -4.99
CA PRO A 12 4.86 0.29 -4.89
C PRO A 12 4.89 1.00 -6.24
N SER A 13 4.19 2.13 -6.32
CA SER A 13 4.32 3.03 -7.47
C SER A 13 5.74 3.59 -7.57
N CYS A 14 6.16 3.97 -8.79
CA CYS A 14 7.45 4.62 -9.00
C CYS A 14 7.61 5.93 -8.22
N TYR A 15 6.49 6.53 -7.79
CA TYR A 15 6.47 7.77 -7.03
C TYR A 15 6.61 7.57 -5.51
N SER A 16 6.12 6.45 -4.97
CA SER A 16 6.26 6.12 -3.54
C SER A 16 7.62 5.51 -3.20
N ARG A 17 8.46 5.25 -4.22
CA ARG A 17 9.81 4.71 -4.04
C ARG A 17 10.72 5.78 -3.44
N ARG A 18 11.16 5.58 -2.19
CA ARG A 18 12.41 6.19 -1.75
C ARG A 18 13.52 5.57 -2.60
N PRO A 19 14.53 6.32 -3.06
CA PRO A 19 15.68 5.74 -3.72
C PRO A 19 16.47 4.95 -2.68
N THR A 20 16.07 3.71 -2.43
CA THR A 20 16.91 2.74 -1.74
C THR A 20 18.01 2.34 -2.72
N ALA A 21 19.26 2.40 -2.27
CA ALA A 21 20.48 2.21 -3.08
C ALA A 21 20.63 0.83 -3.74
N VAL A 22 19.62 -0.04 -3.64
CA VAL A 22 19.60 -1.36 -4.25
C VAL A 22 18.68 -1.30 -5.45
N ALA A 23 19.26 -1.39 -6.65
CA ALA A 23 18.52 -1.56 -7.89
C ALA A 23 17.75 -2.89 -7.82
N GLU A 24 16.52 -2.82 -7.32
CA GLU A 24 15.62 -3.96 -7.25
C GLU A 24 15.38 -4.49 -8.67
N ALA A 25 15.74 -5.76 -8.88
CA ALA A 25 15.56 -6.46 -10.14
C ALA A 25 14.11 -6.37 -10.62
N ASP A 26 13.90 -6.38 -11.93
CA ASP A 26 12.56 -6.36 -12.50
C ASP A 26 11.78 -7.59 -11.99
N PRO A 27 10.58 -7.43 -11.39
CA PRO A 27 9.90 -8.51 -10.69
C PRO A 27 9.57 -9.64 -11.65
N THR A 28 9.75 -10.87 -11.19
CA THR A 28 9.48 -12.02 -12.04
C THR A 28 7.97 -12.16 -12.29
N PRO A 29 7.54 -12.85 -13.36
CA PRO A 29 6.11 -13.08 -13.62
C PRO A 29 5.39 -13.79 -12.45
N LYS A 30 6.12 -14.59 -11.67
CA LYS A 30 5.59 -15.26 -10.48
C LYS A 30 5.27 -14.28 -9.36
N ASP A 31 6.13 -13.28 -9.15
CA ASP A 31 5.97 -12.25 -8.12
C ASP A 31 4.76 -11.37 -8.45
N ILE A 32 4.64 -10.94 -9.70
CA ILE A 32 3.48 -10.17 -10.20
C ILE A 32 2.19 -10.96 -9.93
N THR A 33 2.18 -12.25 -10.29
CA THR A 33 1.01 -13.11 -10.04
C THR A 33 0.68 -13.22 -8.56
N ALA A 34 1.67 -13.27 -7.67
CA ALA A 34 1.47 -13.29 -6.22
C ALA A 34 0.85 -11.96 -5.74
N HIS A 35 1.37 -10.81 -6.18
CA HIS A 35 0.82 -9.49 -5.88
C HIS A 35 -0.62 -9.35 -6.37
N VAL A 36 -0.94 -9.82 -7.57
CA VAL A 36 -2.29 -9.82 -8.13
C VAL A 36 -3.25 -10.66 -7.30
N ARG A 37 -2.84 -11.87 -6.88
CA ARG A 37 -3.66 -12.74 -6.02
C ARG A 37 -3.85 -12.15 -4.64
N HIS A 38 -2.85 -11.46 -4.10
CA HIS A 38 -2.94 -10.79 -2.81
C HIS A 38 -3.89 -9.58 -2.89
N LEU A 39 -3.76 -8.74 -3.93
CA LEU A 39 -4.69 -7.65 -4.22
C LEU A 39 -6.14 -8.14 -4.39
N ALA A 40 -6.34 -9.28 -5.03
CA ALA A 40 -7.68 -9.86 -5.19
C ALA A 40 -8.38 -10.14 -3.85
N LYS A 41 -7.64 -10.41 -2.77
CA LYS A 41 -8.20 -10.60 -1.42
C LYS A 41 -8.73 -9.29 -0.84
N TYR A 42 -8.10 -8.15 -1.17
CA TYR A 42 -8.58 -6.82 -0.77
C TYR A 42 -9.82 -6.39 -1.55
N VAL A 43 -9.85 -6.65 -2.86
CA VAL A 43 -10.95 -6.23 -3.73
C VAL A 43 -12.18 -7.12 -3.58
N PHE A 44 -11.99 -8.43 -3.41
CA PHE A 44 -13.07 -9.43 -3.37
C PHE A 44 -13.10 -10.23 -2.06
N PRO A 45 -13.07 -9.59 -0.87
CA PRO A 45 -12.90 -10.29 0.40
C PRO A 45 -13.96 -11.38 0.63
N ARG A 46 -15.21 -11.10 0.25
CA ARG A 46 -16.33 -12.05 0.33
C ARG A 46 -16.07 -13.37 -0.41
N GLN A 47 -15.45 -13.32 -1.59
CA GLN A 47 -15.18 -14.54 -2.37
C GLN A 47 -14.11 -15.42 -1.71
N TYR A 48 -13.25 -14.82 -0.88
CA TYR A 48 -12.20 -15.50 -0.13
C TYR A 48 -12.64 -15.89 1.29
N GLY A 49 -13.91 -15.66 1.65
CA GLY A 49 -14.42 -15.90 3.00
C GLY A 49 -13.85 -14.94 4.06
N LEU A 50 -13.28 -13.81 3.63
CA LEU A 50 -12.83 -12.75 4.53
C LEU A 50 -14.02 -11.90 4.96
N SER A 51 -13.86 -11.22 6.11
CA SER A 51 -14.80 -10.21 6.58
C SER A 51 -15.11 -9.21 5.47
N HIS A 52 -16.29 -8.61 5.48
CA HIS A 52 -16.68 -7.60 4.50
C HIS A 52 -17.77 -6.69 5.09
N PRO A 53 -17.98 -5.47 4.57
CA PRO A 53 -19.00 -4.57 5.10
C PRO A 53 -20.44 -4.99 4.76
N PHE A 54 -20.62 -5.78 3.70
CA PHE A 54 -21.93 -6.18 3.19
C PHE A 54 -22.47 -7.46 3.82
N ILE A 55 -22.53 -7.52 5.15
CA ILE A 55 -23.04 -8.71 5.84
C ILE A 55 -24.54 -8.55 6.12
N GLU A 56 -25.35 -9.38 5.47
CA GLU A 56 -26.73 -9.66 5.89
C GLU A 56 -26.68 -10.69 7.03
N HIS A 57 -26.46 -10.25 8.27
CA HIS A 57 -26.88 -11.09 9.39
C HIS A 57 -28.38 -10.84 9.61
N GLU A 58 -29.16 -11.91 9.71
CA GLU A 58 -30.53 -11.85 10.23
C GLU A 58 -30.49 -11.09 11.55
N ARG A 59 -31.06 -9.89 11.53
CA ARG A 59 -30.96 -8.92 12.61
C ARG A 59 -31.81 -9.41 13.77
N THR A 60 -31.24 -10.22 14.65
CA THR A 60 -31.87 -10.50 15.93
C THR A 60 -31.62 -9.29 16.84
N THR A 61 -32.56 -8.34 16.81
CA THR A 61 -32.67 -7.18 17.72
C THR A 61 -31.72 -6.00 17.49
N PHE A 62 -32.22 -4.80 17.79
CA PHE A 62 -31.57 -3.49 17.68
C PHE A 62 -30.32 -3.36 18.57
N GLN A 63 -29.23 -4.07 18.25
CA GLN A 63 -27.95 -3.90 18.93
C GLN A 63 -27.07 -2.89 18.18
N SER A 64 -26.40 -2.01 18.94
CA SER A 64 -25.37 -1.11 18.44
C SER A 64 -24.15 -1.93 18.01
N HIS A 65 -24.02 -2.21 16.72
CA HIS A 65 -22.86 -2.94 16.21
C HIS A 65 -21.71 -1.99 15.91
N LYS A 66 -20.55 -2.20 16.55
CA LYS A 66 -19.31 -1.58 16.11
C LYS A 66 -18.90 -2.26 14.81
N SER A 67 -18.88 -1.53 13.70
CA SER A 67 -18.32 -2.06 12.45
C SER A 67 -16.81 -2.31 12.64
N PRO A 68 -16.29 -3.47 12.18
CA PRO A 68 -14.86 -3.69 12.13
C PRO A 68 -14.18 -2.63 11.25
N ASP A 69 -12.93 -2.28 11.59
CA ASP A 69 -12.11 -1.48 10.69
C ASP A 69 -11.65 -2.34 9.52
N TYR A 70 -12.13 -1.99 8.32
CA TYR A 70 -11.83 -2.70 7.08
C TYR A 70 -10.67 -2.09 6.29
N SER A 71 -10.02 -1.06 6.84
CA SER A 71 -8.96 -0.31 6.18
C SER A 71 -7.64 -1.10 6.12
N ASN A 72 -7.36 -1.93 7.12
CA ASN A 72 -6.17 -2.78 7.18
C ASN A 72 -6.57 -4.26 7.38
N ARG A 73 -6.54 -5.03 6.29
CA ARG A 73 -6.87 -6.47 6.29
C ARG A 73 -5.65 -7.38 6.26
N GLU A 74 -4.44 -6.82 6.36
CA GLU A 74 -3.23 -7.61 6.19
C GLU A 74 -3.09 -8.68 7.29
N GLU A 75 -3.50 -8.35 8.51
CA GLU A 75 -3.53 -9.31 9.63
C GLU A 75 -4.55 -10.43 9.40
N GLU A 76 -5.73 -10.10 8.88
CA GLU A 76 -6.78 -11.08 8.56
C GLU A 76 -6.31 -12.04 7.46
N ILE A 77 -5.72 -11.49 6.40
CA ILE A 77 -5.18 -12.27 5.28
C ILE A 77 -4.05 -13.19 5.73
N LYS A 78 -3.17 -12.72 6.62
CA LYS A 78 -2.09 -13.52 7.20
C LYS A 78 -2.62 -14.65 8.08
N LYS A 79 -3.60 -14.36 8.94
CA LYS A 79 -4.25 -15.36 9.82
C LYS A 79 -4.96 -16.45 9.00
N ALA A 80 -5.61 -16.08 7.90
CA ALA A 80 -6.29 -17.02 7.01
C ALA A 80 -5.31 -17.89 6.18
N GLY A 81 -4.04 -17.50 6.09
CA GLY A 81 -2.98 -18.28 5.44
C GLY A 81 -3.16 -18.44 3.93
N SER A 82 -2.89 -19.65 3.44
CA SER A 82 -2.94 -19.97 2.00
C SER A 82 -4.38 -20.13 1.52
N LEU A 83 -4.95 -19.06 0.99
CA LEU A 83 -6.28 -19.06 0.38
C LEU A 83 -6.21 -19.36 -1.11
N LYS A 84 -6.89 -20.43 -1.53
CA LYS A 84 -7.04 -20.77 -2.95
C LYS A 84 -7.86 -19.69 -3.65
N THR A 85 -7.45 -19.33 -4.87
CA THR A 85 -8.21 -18.37 -5.69
C THR A 85 -9.54 -18.99 -6.14
N PRO A 86 -10.70 -18.40 -5.78
CA PRO A 86 -12.01 -18.88 -6.21
C PRO A 86 -12.18 -18.80 -7.73
N ASN A 87 -12.89 -19.75 -8.33
CA ASN A 87 -13.07 -19.81 -9.79
C ASN A 87 -13.67 -18.52 -10.37
N ARG A 88 -14.60 -17.89 -9.65
CA ARG A 88 -15.24 -16.63 -10.04
C ARG A 88 -14.26 -15.45 -10.13
N VAL A 89 -13.19 -15.47 -9.34
CA VAL A 89 -12.19 -14.38 -9.28
C VAL A 89 -11.09 -14.60 -10.32
N LYS A 90 -10.84 -15.84 -10.76
CA LYS A 90 -9.78 -16.17 -11.73
C LYS A 90 -9.87 -15.33 -13.01
N SER A 91 -11.07 -15.14 -13.54
CA SER A 91 -11.29 -14.37 -14.76
C SER A 91 -10.95 -12.89 -14.59
N VAL A 92 -10.98 -12.33 -13.38
CA VAL A 92 -10.72 -10.90 -13.13
C VAL A 92 -9.24 -10.62 -12.84
N LEU A 93 -8.43 -11.65 -12.56
CA LEU A 93 -7.01 -11.46 -12.22
C LEU A 93 -6.23 -10.69 -13.29
N HIS A 94 -6.53 -10.90 -14.58
CA HIS A 94 -5.87 -10.17 -15.67
C HIS A 94 -6.20 -8.66 -15.67
N VAL A 95 -7.36 -8.27 -15.15
CA VAL A 95 -7.74 -6.85 -14.99
C VAL A 95 -6.97 -6.24 -13.82
N LEU A 96 -6.86 -6.98 -12.71
CA LEU A 96 -6.08 -6.56 -11.54
C LEU A 96 -4.60 -6.41 -11.86
N ASP A 97 -4.05 -7.29 -12.70
CA ASP A 97 -2.69 -7.18 -13.22
C ASP A 97 -2.48 -5.87 -14.00
N LYS A 98 -3.39 -5.57 -14.96
CA LYS A 98 -3.37 -4.28 -15.67
C LYS A 98 -3.50 -3.08 -14.72
N LEU A 99 -4.27 -3.21 -13.65
CA LEU A 99 -4.43 -2.17 -12.63
C LEU A 99 -3.12 -1.93 -11.88
N LEU A 100 -2.43 -2.99 -11.44
CA LEU A 100 -1.11 -2.88 -10.80
C LEU A 100 -0.08 -2.25 -11.76
N TRP A 101 -0.09 -2.66 -13.03
CA TRP A 101 0.80 -2.08 -14.04
C TRP A 101 0.56 -0.57 -14.24
N LYS A 102 -0.71 -0.16 -14.37
CA LYS A 102 -1.07 1.25 -14.48
C LYS A 102 -0.71 2.03 -13.22
N HIS A 103 -0.93 1.46 -12.04
CA HIS A 103 -0.52 2.06 -10.77
C HIS A 103 1.00 2.28 -10.73
N LYS A 104 1.81 1.27 -11.08
CA LYS A 104 3.28 1.36 -11.12
C LYS A 104 3.76 2.52 -12.00
N LYS A 105 3.12 2.71 -13.16
CA LYS A 105 3.48 3.72 -14.17
C LYS A 105 2.81 5.07 -13.95
N CYS A 106 1.90 5.20 -12.99
CA CYS A 106 1.15 6.43 -12.77
C CYS A 106 2.06 7.52 -12.19
N LYS A 107 2.14 8.65 -12.90
CA LYS A 107 2.88 9.84 -12.45
C LYS A 107 2.03 10.67 -11.48
N TYR A 108 1.78 10.13 -10.29
CA TYR A 108 0.91 10.77 -9.29
C TYR A 108 1.29 12.23 -8.98
N LYS A 109 2.59 12.56 -8.96
CA LYS A 109 3.05 13.96 -8.80
C LYS A 109 2.54 14.88 -9.90
N ALA A 110 2.77 14.51 -11.17
CA ALA A 110 2.35 15.33 -12.31
C ALA A 110 0.83 15.49 -12.34
N LEU A 111 0.09 14.42 -12.01
CA LEU A 111 -1.37 14.50 -11.88
C LEU A 111 -1.80 15.47 -10.76
N LEU A 112 -1.16 15.40 -9.60
CA LEU A 112 -1.42 16.33 -8.49
C LEU A 112 -1.03 17.77 -8.82
N GLU A 113 0.03 17.99 -9.60
CA GLU A 113 0.44 19.34 -10.04
C GLU A 113 -0.62 19.98 -10.94
N VAL A 114 -1.21 19.21 -11.86
CA VAL A 114 -2.28 19.68 -12.75
C VAL A 114 -3.57 19.97 -11.97
N VAL A 115 -3.96 19.07 -11.07
CA VAL A 115 -5.26 19.18 -10.37
C VAL A 115 -5.19 20.13 -9.17
N CYS A 116 -4.09 20.12 -8.41
CA CYS A 116 -3.96 20.88 -7.17
C CYS A 116 -2.49 21.20 -6.83
N SER A 117 -1.90 22.12 -7.60
CA SER A 117 -0.51 22.56 -7.41
C SER A 117 -0.18 23.09 -6.01
N SER A 118 -1.17 23.64 -5.28
CA SER A 118 -1.00 24.14 -3.91
C SER A 118 -0.64 23.04 -2.90
N LYS A 119 -1.21 21.83 -3.06
CA LYS A 119 -0.93 20.68 -2.19
C LYS A 119 0.42 20.05 -2.50
N VAL A 120 0.88 20.10 -3.75
CA VAL A 120 2.23 19.65 -4.14
C VAL A 120 3.29 20.58 -3.55
N ARG A 121 3.10 21.90 -3.67
CA ARG A 121 4.01 22.91 -3.10
C ARG A 121 4.10 22.81 -1.57
N ALA A 122 2.97 22.58 -0.89
CA ALA A 122 2.97 22.35 0.55
C ALA A 122 3.76 21.08 0.91
N CYS A 123 3.54 19.97 0.21
CA CYS A 123 4.25 18.71 0.45
C CYS A 123 5.76 18.82 0.17
N SER A 124 6.17 19.54 -0.88
CA SER A 124 7.59 19.81 -1.17
C SER A 124 8.26 20.68 -0.10
N ARG A 125 7.55 21.65 0.48
CA ARG A 125 8.06 22.43 1.63
C ARG A 125 8.19 21.59 2.90
N PHE A 126 7.31 20.61 3.11
CA PHE A 126 7.41 19.67 4.23
C PHE A 126 8.58 18.69 4.09
N LEU A 127 8.92 18.24 2.88
CA LEU A 127 10.08 17.36 2.65
C LEU A 127 11.42 18.09 2.84
N LEU A 128 11.51 19.37 2.45
CA LEU A 128 12.71 20.19 2.72
C LEU A 128 12.96 20.43 4.22
N ASN A 129 11.93 20.30 5.07
CA ASN A 129 12.08 20.38 6.54
C ASN A 129 12.43 19.03 7.19
N ILE A 130 12.30 17.91 6.48
CA ILE A 130 12.72 16.58 6.98
C ILE A 130 14.16 16.31 6.58
N ASP A 131 14.59 16.76 5.39
CA ASP A 131 15.97 16.59 4.93
C ASP A 131 16.97 17.41 5.77
N THR A 132 16.56 18.55 6.34
CA THR A 132 17.38 19.32 7.30
C THR A 132 17.47 18.65 8.69
N TYR A 133 16.45 17.88 9.09
CA TYR A 133 16.44 17.22 10.40
C TYR A 133 17.24 15.90 10.43
N ARG A 134 17.64 15.36 9.27
CA ARG A 134 18.36 14.09 9.18
C ARG A 134 19.85 14.21 8.87
N PHE A 135 20.32 15.40 8.52
CA PHE A 135 21.75 15.70 8.39
C PHE A 135 22.41 16.14 9.71
N ALA A 136 21.64 16.44 10.76
CA ALA A 136 22.19 16.94 12.02
C ALA A 136 22.72 15.86 12.99
N ASP A 137 22.52 14.57 12.70
CA ASP A 137 22.89 13.48 13.61
C ASP A 137 24.11 12.64 13.16
N GLN A 138 24.78 13.00 12.07
CA GLN A 138 25.90 12.22 11.50
C GLN A 138 27.29 12.87 11.68
N ASP A 139 27.48 13.80 12.63
CA ASP A 139 28.80 14.42 12.91
C ASP A 139 29.14 14.41 14.43
N ARG A 140 28.99 13.27 15.11
CA ARG A 140 29.58 13.07 16.45
C ARG A 140 30.22 11.70 16.64
N GLY A 141 31.37 11.55 16.00
CA GLY A 141 32.51 10.71 16.38
C GLY A 141 33.66 11.24 15.53
N GLU A 142 34.81 11.67 16.01
CA GLU A 142 35.64 11.15 17.10
C GLU A 142 36.81 12.14 17.20
N HIS A 143 37.15 12.64 18.39
CA HIS A 143 38.47 13.25 18.61
C HIS A 143 38.93 12.96 20.05
N ASP A 144 39.90 12.06 20.09
CA ASP A 144 40.83 11.72 21.17
C ASP A 144 41.43 12.98 21.83
N VAL A 145 41.42 13.02 23.16
CA VAL A 145 42.39 13.77 23.97
C VAL A 145 42.78 12.93 25.18
N ARG A 146 43.89 12.20 25.04
CA ARG A 146 44.91 11.99 26.08
C ARG A 146 44.93 13.11 27.14
N GLN A 147 44.82 12.75 28.42
CA GLN A 147 45.84 12.98 29.47
C GLN A 147 45.68 11.93 30.56
#